data_AF-A0A661SGC6-F1
#
_entry.id   AF-A0A661SGC6-F1
#
_cell.length_a   1.000
_cell.length_b   1.000
_cell.length_c   1.000
_cell.angle_alpha   90.00
_cell.angle_beta   90.00
_cell.angle_gamma   90.00
#
_symmetry.space_group_name_H-M   'P 1'
#
loop_
_entity.id
_entity.type
_entity.pdbx_description
1 polymer ?
#
loop_
_entity_poly.entity_id
_entity_poly.type
_entity_poly.pdbx_seq_one_letter_code
_entity_poly.pdbx_strand_id
1 'polypeptide(L)'
;MINFKQEELIEVLTDQIREKFREVRLNNVSESWEDPETLWIHVTAPEDESRMMDLIEFAGDHTTDILMDYGYHMLVMPTRKPSGSRGINPPAESQSTLKGAILEG
;
A
#
# COMPACT_ATOMS: atom_id res chain seq x y z
N MET A 1 -13.20 -3.12 3.86
CA MET A 1 -13.43 -1.82 4.56
C MET A 1 -12.35 -1.65 5.62
N ILE A 2 -11.56 -0.58 5.53
CA ILE A 2 -10.46 -0.30 6.46
C ILE A 2 -11.04 0.24 7.78
N ASN A 3 -10.58 -0.28 8.91
CA ASN A 3 -10.97 0.22 10.23
C ASN A 3 -9.95 1.24 10.80
N PHE A 4 -10.36 1.97 11.84
CA PHE A 4 -9.54 3.00 12.47
C PHE A 4 -8.13 2.54 12.88
N LYS A 5 -8.00 1.31 13.40
CA LYS A 5 -6.68 0.79 13.79
C LYS A 5 -5.81 0.46 12.58
N GLN A 6 -6.40 -0.05 11.51
CA GLN A 6 -5.67 -0.28 10.26
C GLN A 6 -5.19 1.05 9.66
N GLU A 7 -5.99 2.11 9.70
CA GLU A 7 -5.57 3.47 9.26
C GLU A 7 -4.36 3.96 10.07
N GLU A 8 -4.43 3.90 11.41
CA GLU A 8 -3.32 4.29 12.30
C GLU A 8 -2.04 3.51 11.99
N LEU A 9 -2.13 2.19 11.81
CA LEU A 9 -0.98 1.33 11.51
C LEU A 9 -0.37 1.64 10.13
N ILE A 10 -1.22 1.91 9.14
CA ILE A 10 -0.76 2.32 7.80
C ILE A 10 -0.03 3.67 7.88
N GLU A 11 -0.56 4.65 8.61
CA GLU A 11 0.10 5.95 8.80
C GLU A 11 1.48 5.78 9.44
N VAL A 12 1.56 5.05 10.56
CA VAL A 12 2.84 4.78 11.24
C VAL A 12 3.83 4.07 10.33
N LEU A 13 3.42 3.01 9.63
CA LEU A 13 4.29 2.26 8.73
C LEU A 13 4.78 3.15 7.57
N THR A 14 3.90 3.95 6.97
CA THR A 14 4.28 4.82 5.85
C THR A 14 5.22 5.95 6.29
N ASP A 15 5.08 6.47 7.50
CA ASP A 15 6.01 7.45 8.07
C ASP A 15 7.39 6.83 8.34
N GLN A 16 7.45 5.63 8.91
CA GLN A 16 8.70 4.87 9.10
C GLN A 16 9.40 4.59 7.76
N ILE A 17 8.63 4.18 6.74
CA ILE A 17 9.15 3.99 5.38
C ILE A 17 9.71 5.30 4.84
N ARG A 18 9.02 6.43 4.99
CA ARG A 18 9.47 7.74 4.48
C ARG A 18 10.69 8.26 5.20
N GLU A 19 10.86 7.96 6.48
CA GLU A 19 12.05 8.32 7.25
C GLU A 19 13.30 7.63 6.70
N LYS A 20 13.19 6.32 6.40
CA LYS A 20 14.31 5.50 5.90
C LYS A 20 14.51 5.61 4.38
N PHE A 21 13.43 5.76 3.61
CA PHE A 21 13.39 5.81 2.15
C PHE A 21 12.72 7.11 1.69
N ARG A 22 13.47 8.21 1.72
CA ARG A 22 12.97 9.56 1.42
C ARG A 22 12.47 9.76 0.00
N GLU A 23 12.76 8.85 -0.91
CA GLU A 23 12.29 8.77 -2.29
C GLU A 23 10.92 8.10 -2.41
N VAL A 24 10.51 7.30 -1.41
CA VAL A 24 9.26 6.53 -1.41
C VAL A 24 8.07 7.41 -0.99
N ARG A 25 6.96 7.30 -1.70
CA ARG A 25 5.69 8.00 -1.42
C ARG A 25 4.54 6.99 -1.44
N LEU A 26 3.55 7.21 -0.57
CA LEU A 26 2.29 6.47 -0.62
C LEU A 26 1.50 6.92 -1.86
N ASN A 27 1.01 5.94 -2.64
CA ASN A 27 0.13 6.17 -3.79
C ASN A 27 -1.34 5.98 -3.38
N ASN A 28 -1.67 4.80 -2.88
CA ASN A 28 -3.00 4.42 -2.42
C ASN A 28 -2.94 3.16 -1.54
N VAL A 29 -4.07 2.84 -0.91
CA VAL A 29 -4.29 1.55 -0.25
C VAL A 29 -5.48 0.88 -0.94
N SER A 30 -5.41 -0.43 -1.15
CA SER A 30 -6.51 -1.22 -1.71
C SER A 30 -6.61 -2.57 -1.02
N GLU A 31 -7.75 -3.23 -1.14
CA GLU A 31 -7.85 -4.66 -0.83
C GLU A 31 -7.08 -5.47 -1.90
N SER A 32 -6.57 -6.64 -1.53
CA SER A 32 -5.97 -7.58 -2.47
C SER A 32 -7.06 -8.21 -3.34
N TRP A 33 -6.77 -8.41 -4.63
CA TRP A 33 -7.64 -9.15 -5.54
C TRP A 33 -7.74 -10.64 -5.17
N GLU A 34 -6.72 -11.16 -4.49
CA GLU A 34 -6.63 -12.58 -4.11
C GLU A 34 -7.35 -12.86 -2.79
N ASP A 35 -7.31 -11.89 -1.87
CA ASP A 35 -7.90 -11.99 -0.55
C ASP A 35 -8.37 -10.61 -0.06
N PRO A 36 -9.69 -10.34 0.00
CA PRO A 36 -10.22 -9.06 0.46
C PRO A 36 -9.85 -8.68 1.89
N GLU A 37 -9.43 -9.64 2.74
CA GLU A 37 -8.96 -9.35 4.10
C GLU A 37 -7.53 -8.78 4.12
N THR A 38 -6.79 -8.97 3.02
CA THR A 38 -5.43 -8.46 2.86
C THR A 38 -5.44 -7.05 2.29
N LEU A 39 -4.75 -6.12 2.96
CA LEU A 39 -4.55 -4.76 2.44
C LEU A 39 -3.22 -4.62 1.70
N TRP A 40 -3.28 -4.04 0.50
CA TRP A 40 -2.11 -3.64 -0.28
C TRP A 40 -1.86 -2.14 -0.13
N ILE A 41 -0.69 -1.79 0.38
CA ILE A 41 -0.20 -0.42 0.57
C ILE A 41 0.72 -0.10 -0.61
N HIS A 42 0.17 0.56 -1.62
CA HIS A 42 0.90 0.88 -2.85
C HIS A 42 1.81 2.08 -2.62
N VAL A 43 3.10 1.89 -2.85
CA VAL A 43 4.10 2.94 -2.72
C VAL A 43 4.90 3.09 -4.01
N THR A 44 5.54 4.24 -4.22
CA THR A 44 6.46 4.40 -5.34
C THR A 44 7.70 3.53 -5.14
N ALA A 45 8.06 2.74 -6.15
CA ALA A 45 9.29 1.96 -6.11
C ALA A 45 10.53 2.87 -6.23
N PRO A 46 11.60 2.61 -5.44
CA PRO A 46 12.93 3.17 -5.70
C PRO A 46 13.42 2.84 -7.10
N GLU A 47 14.25 3.72 -7.68
CA GLU A 47 14.85 3.49 -9.01
C GLU A 47 15.94 2.41 -8.97
N ASP A 48 16.72 2.38 -7.89
CA ASP A 48 17.77 1.39 -7.67
C ASP A 48 17.19 0.07 -7.17
N GLU A 49 17.63 -1.05 -7.76
CA GLU A 49 17.11 -2.37 -7.45
C GLU A 49 17.51 -2.84 -6.04
N SER A 50 18.75 -2.57 -5.62
CA SER A 50 19.20 -2.89 -4.26
C SER A 50 18.36 -2.14 -3.24
N ARG A 51 18.05 -0.87 -3.53
CA ARG A 51 17.18 -0.04 -2.71
C ARG A 51 15.75 -0.53 -2.66
N MET A 52 15.25 -1.10 -3.75
CA MET A 52 13.95 -1.77 -3.78
C MET A 52 13.95 -3.02 -2.90
N MET A 53 15.03 -3.82 -2.92
CA MET A 53 15.17 -4.98 -2.02
C MET A 53 15.18 -4.54 -0.54
N ASP A 54 15.96 -3.50 -0.20
CA ASP A 54 15.99 -2.94 1.15
C ASP A 54 14.59 -2.49 1.63
N LEU A 55 13.80 -1.89 0.73
CA LEU A 55 12.44 -1.46 1.03
C LEU A 55 11.53 -2.66 1.31
N ILE A 56 11.62 -3.70 0.49
CA ILE A 56 10.80 -4.92 0.63
C ILE A 56 11.14 -5.63 1.94
N GLU A 57 12.43 -5.78 2.25
CA GLU A 57 12.88 -6.40 3.51
C GLU A 57 12.38 -5.59 4.72
N PHE A 58 12.64 -4.27 4.73
CA PHE A 58 12.21 -3.40 5.81
C PHE A 58 10.69 -3.43 6.02
N ALA A 59 9.93 -3.32 4.94
CA ALA A 59 8.48 -3.32 5.02
C ALA A 59 7.95 -4.69 5.45
N GLY A 60 8.55 -5.79 4.96
CA GLY A 60 8.17 -7.16 5.29
C GLY A 60 8.28 -7.45 6.79
N ASP A 61 9.36 -7.00 7.42
CA ASP A 61 9.54 -7.11 8.88
C ASP A 61 8.40 -6.39 9.62
N HIS A 62 8.12 -5.13 9.26
CA HIS A 62 7.10 -4.33 9.95
C HIS A 62 5.68 -4.84 9.70
N THR A 63 5.36 -5.32 8.49
CA THR A 63 4.05 -5.91 8.22
C THR A 63 3.89 -7.26 8.91
N THR A 64 4.98 -8.00 9.12
CA THR A 64 4.97 -9.22 9.94
C THR A 64 4.67 -8.89 11.40
N ASP A 65 5.30 -7.85 11.96
CA ASP A 65 4.98 -7.38 13.32
C ASP A 65 3.51 -6.97 13.44
N ILE A 66 2.98 -6.23 12.45
CA ILE A 66 1.56 -5.84 12.41
C ILE A 66 0.64 -7.07 12.40
N LEU A 67 0.97 -8.09 11.61
CA LEU A 67 0.22 -9.33 11.55
C LEU A 67 0.24 -10.06 12.90
N MET A 68 1.40 -10.16 13.52
CA MET A 68 1.58 -10.89 14.78
C MET A 68 0.94 -10.19 15.99
N ASP A 69 1.02 -8.86 16.04
CA ASP A 69 0.54 -8.08 17.18
C ASP A 69 -0.95 -7.73 17.08
N TYR A 70 -1.46 -7.53 15.86
CA TYR A 70 -2.83 -7.02 15.63
C TYR A 70 -3.70 -7.94 14.78
N GLY A 71 -3.14 -8.98 14.16
CA GLY A 71 -3.89 -9.90 13.30
C GLY A 71 -4.27 -9.32 11.93
N TYR A 72 -3.70 -8.18 11.53
CA TYR A 72 -3.99 -7.57 10.24
C TYR A 72 -2.96 -7.98 9.19
N HIS A 73 -3.44 -8.61 8.12
CA HIS A 73 -2.59 -8.95 6.99
C HIS A 73 -2.47 -7.75 6.03
N MET A 74 -1.26 -7.20 5.93
CA MET A 74 -0.96 -6.05 5.09
C MET A 74 0.32 -6.31 4.30
N LEU A 75 0.41 -5.79 3.07
CA LEU A 75 1.58 -5.91 2.22
C LEU A 75 1.94 -4.55 1.63
N VAL A 76 3.22 -4.20 1.65
CA VAL A 76 3.72 -3.02 0.93
C VAL A 76 4.04 -3.42 -0.50
N MET A 77 3.46 -2.71 -1.46
CA MET A 77 3.56 -3.01 -2.88
C MET A 77 4.28 -1.87 -3.60
N PRO A 78 5.61 -1.97 -3.83
CA PRO A 78 6.33 -1.01 -4.63
C PRO A 78 5.87 -1.06 -6.08
N THR A 79 5.39 0.06 -6.59
CA THR A 79 4.90 0.21 -7.96
C THR A 79 5.79 1.19 -8.71
N ARG A 80 6.35 0.75 -9.84
CA ARG A 80 7.06 1.66 -10.74
C ARG A 80 6.05 2.60 -11.37
N LYS A 81 6.40 3.89 -11.48
CA LYS A 81 5.64 4.79 -12.36
C LYS A 81 5.69 4.18 -13.77
N PRO A 82 4.55 4.00 -14.46
CA PRO A 82 4.58 3.51 -15.82
C PRO A 82 5.38 4.49 -16.68
N SER A 83 6.54 4.06 -17.16
CA SER A 83 7.37 4.82 -18.09
C SER A 83 6.63 4.93 -19.43
N GLY A 84 5.90 6.03 -19.65
CA GLY A 84 5.40 6.47 -20.96
C GLY A 84 4.74 5.43 -21.88
N SER A 85 3.40 5.37 -21.85
CA SER A 85 2.49 4.90 -22.91
C SER A 85 2.33 3.39 -23.19
N ARG A 86 1.39 2.76 -22.49
CA ARG A 86 0.06 2.43 -23.04
C ARG A 86 -0.85 2.07 -21.88
N GLY A 87 -2.02 2.71 -21.82
CA GLY A 87 -2.99 2.49 -20.74
C GLY A 87 -3.31 1.01 -20.60
N ILE A 88 -2.85 0.41 -19.51
CA ILE A 88 -3.58 -0.65 -18.85
C ILE A 88 -4.18 0.03 -17.63
N ASN A 89 -5.32 0.69 -17.86
CA ASN A 89 -6.22 0.92 -16.74
C ASN A 89 -6.56 -0.46 -16.18
N PRO A 90 -6.49 -0.68 -14.85
CA PRO A 90 -7.22 -1.81 -14.28
C PRO A 90 -8.68 -1.70 -14.75
N PRO A 91 -9.37 -2.83 -15.02
CA PRO A 91 -10.74 -2.81 -15.49
C PRO A 91 -11.57 -1.87 -14.61
N ALA A 92 -12.46 -1.09 -15.23
CA ALA A 92 -13.21 0.00 -14.57
C ALA A 92 -14.02 -0.46 -13.33
N GLU A 93 -14.22 -1.78 -13.17
CA GLU A 93 -14.84 -2.40 -12.01
C GLU A 93 -14.01 -2.27 -10.73
N SER A 94 -12.69 -2.07 -10.85
CA SER A 94 -11.76 -1.94 -9.72
C SER A 94 -11.63 -0.52 -9.16
N GLN A 95 -12.23 0.49 -9.80
CA GLN A 95 -12.12 1.90 -9.39
C GLN A 95 -13.41 2.49 -8.80
N SER A 96 -14.40 1.65 -8.53
CA SER A 96 -15.72 2.06 -8.07
C SER A 96 -16.02 1.63 -6.63
N THR A 97 -15.25 2.10 -5.64
CA THR A 97 -15.83 2.38 -4.32
C THR A 97 -14.87 3.23 -3.48
N LEU A 98 -15.14 4.54 -3.41
CA LEU A 98 -14.86 5.42 -2.26
C LEU A 98 -15.12 6.92 -2.52
N LYS A 99 -15.81 7.29 -3.62
CA LYS A 99 -16.39 8.64 -3.78
C LYS A 99 -17.91 8.72 -3.61
N GLY A 100 -18.58 7.61 -3.25
CA GLY A 100 -20.04 7.56 -3.14
C GLY A 100 -20.62 7.49 -1.71
N ALA A 101 -19.80 7.30 -0.67
CA ALA A 101 -20.31 6.98 0.68
C ALA A 101 -20.27 8.13 1.69
N ILE A 102 -19.97 9.38 1.27
CA ILE A 102 -19.87 10.54 2.19
C ILE A 102 -20.89 11.65 1.85
N LEU A 103 -21.84 11.47 0.93
CA LEU A 103 -22.81 12.53 0.60
C LEU A 103 -24.30 12.18 0.62
N GLU A 104 -24.72 10.98 0.99
CA GLU A 104 -26.14 10.70 1.24
C GLU A 104 -26.26 9.72 2.41
N GLY A 105 -26.58 10.25 3.59
CA GLY A 105 -26.79 9.53 4.85
C GLY A 105 -27.09 10.49 5.99
#